data_AF-A0A6A5R6X0-F1
#
_entry.id   AF-A0A6A5R6X0-F1
#
_cell.length_a   1.000
_cell.length_b   1.000
_cell.length_c   1.000
_cell.angle_alpha   90.00
_cell.angle_beta   90.00
_cell.angle_gamma   90.00
#
_symmetry.space_group_name_H-M   'P 1'
#
loop_
_entity.id
_entity.type
_entity.pdbx_description
1 polymer ?
#
loop_
_entity_poly.entity_id
_entity_poly.type
_entity_poly.pdbx_seq_one_letter_code
_entity_poly.pdbx_strand_id
1 'polypeptide(L)'
;MIKEALIVRERVLGPYDYRTLLSVEILAGVLSSLGNHVEAVVSNRRALQGFQQTLGSLHPFTLTSTSNLALALQHLGRYKESEKLSRLALSGSKILMGLYHVDTLTSMSNLALVLQLRGKYKQAMRLTQQSLNGFYSMLGKYHPSTLTGISNLAMLLQYQGKYEESEALQWQCLEGRIEELGWYHPSTLISVNTLVSVLRYQGKWKDLGQLYQRYEEARV
;
A
#
# COMPACT_ATOMS: atom_id res chain seq x y z
N MET A 1 19.44 9.75 16.03
CA MET A 1 18.22 10.41 16.55
C MET A 1 17.08 9.44 16.94
N ILE A 2 16.36 8.77 16.01
CA ILE A 2 15.20 7.90 16.41
C ILE A 2 15.63 6.70 17.28
N LYS A 3 16.71 6.00 16.93
CA LYS A 3 17.22 4.86 17.72
C LYS A 3 17.66 5.29 19.14
N GLU A 4 18.32 6.43 19.27
CA GLU A 4 18.75 6.97 20.58
C GLU A 4 17.56 7.42 21.44
N ALA A 5 16.58 8.11 20.84
CA ALA A 5 15.35 8.51 21.52
C ALA A 5 14.55 7.29 22.00
N LEU A 6 14.56 6.20 21.24
CA LEU A 6 13.94 4.93 21.63
C LEU A 6 14.64 4.32 22.85
N ILE A 7 15.98 4.27 22.88
CA ILE A 7 16.74 3.74 24.02
C ILE A 7 16.41 4.51 25.31
N VAL A 8 16.40 5.84 25.23
CA VAL A 8 16.05 6.68 26.39
C VAL A 8 14.61 6.41 26.84
N ARG A 9 13.67 6.32 25.89
CA ARG A 9 12.26 6.06 26.20
C ARG A 9 12.05 4.69 26.84
N GLU A 10 12.71 3.65 26.33
CA GLU A 10 12.66 2.30 26.90
C GLU A 10 13.17 2.27 28.35
N ARG A 11 14.21 3.04 28.66
CA ARG A 11 14.73 3.14 30.03
C ARG A 11 13.77 3.85 30.99
N VAL A 12 13.03 4.85 30.51
CA VAL A 12 12.16 5.69 31.35
C VAL A 12 10.76 5.09 31.52
N LEU A 13 10.16 4.62 30.43
CA LEU A 13 8.76 4.16 30.40
C LEU A 13 8.65 2.63 30.39
N GLY A 14 9.73 1.93 30.06
CA GLY A 14 9.74 0.49 29.87
C GLY A 14 9.49 0.07 28.40
N PRO A 15 9.83 -1.18 28.06
CA PRO A 15 9.77 -1.68 26.68
C PRO A 15 8.36 -1.92 26.15
N TYR A 16 7.37 -2.05 27.04
CA TYR A 16 5.96 -2.31 26.70
C TYR A 16 5.05 -1.08 26.89
N ASP A 17 5.61 0.08 27.28
CA ASP A 17 4.81 1.30 27.31
C ASP A 17 4.31 1.66 25.91
N TYR A 18 3.07 2.14 25.83
CA TYR A 18 2.42 2.51 24.59
C TYR A 18 3.27 3.48 23.74
N ARG A 19 3.91 4.49 24.36
CA ARG A 19 4.71 5.49 23.64
C ARG A 19 6.05 4.92 23.17
N THR A 20 6.56 3.92 23.89
CA THR A 20 7.73 3.14 23.45
C THR A 20 7.39 2.33 22.22
N LEU A 21 6.26 1.61 22.23
CA LEU A 21 5.82 0.78 21.11
C LEU A 21 5.52 1.63 19.86
N LEU A 22 4.92 2.81 20.02
CA LEU A 22 4.77 3.76 18.91
C LEU A 22 6.13 4.19 18.31
N SER A 23 7.14 4.42 19.14
CA SER A 23 8.48 4.73 18.63
C SER A 23 9.08 3.57 17.83
N VAL A 24 8.86 2.33 18.27
CA VAL A 24 9.29 1.13 17.56
C VAL A 24 8.58 1.03 16.20
N GLU A 25 7.28 1.31 16.15
CA GLU A 25 6.49 1.34 14.91
C GLU A 25 7.02 2.40 13.92
N ILE A 26 7.28 3.62 14.41
CA ILE A 26 7.85 4.70 13.59
C ILE A 26 9.23 4.31 13.06
N LEU A 27 10.08 3.72 13.91
CA LEU A 27 11.38 3.20 13.49
C LEU A 27 11.23 2.15 12.38
N ALA A 28 10.26 1.23 12.51
CA ALA A 28 9.98 0.22 11.49
C ALA A 28 9.59 0.85 10.14
N GLY A 29 8.75 1.89 10.16
CA GLY A 29 8.39 2.66 8.96
C GLY A 29 9.59 3.31 8.30
N VAL A 30 10.45 3.99 9.07
CA VAL A 30 11.68 4.62 8.55
C VAL A 30 12.63 3.58 7.96
N LEU A 31 12.83 2.45 8.65
CA LEU A 31 13.67 1.36 8.15
C LEU A 31 13.14 0.80 6.82
N SER A 32 11.83 0.66 6.68
CA SER A 32 11.22 0.21 5.42
C SER A 32 11.42 1.21 4.30
N SER A 33 11.29 2.52 4.56
CA SER A 33 11.54 3.57 3.56
C SER A 33 13.01 3.64 3.12
N LEU A 34 13.94 3.25 4.00
CA LEU A 34 15.37 3.13 3.69
C LEU A 34 15.73 1.80 3.00
N GLY A 35 14.75 0.93 2.72
CA GLY A 35 14.97 -0.38 2.12
C GLY A 35 15.49 -1.45 3.09
N ASN A 36 15.64 -1.14 4.37
CA ASN A 36 16.07 -2.10 5.40
C ASN A 36 14.88 -2.92 5.91
N HIS A 37 14.31 -3.73 5.02
CA HIS A 37 13.08 -4.49 5.29
C HIS A 37 13.28 -5.59 6.34
N VAL A 38 14.51 -6.10 6.52
CA VAL A 38 14.81 -7.09 7.56
C VAL A 38 14.68 -6.47 8.95
N GLU A 39 15.33 -5.34 9.21
CA GLU A 39 15.18 -4.63 10.49
C GLU A 39 13.75 -4.10 10.69
N ALA A 40 13.06 -3.69 9.61
CA ALA A 40 11.67 -3.29 9.66
C ALA A 40 10.76 -4.44 10.13
N VAL A 41 10.95 -5.67 9.64
CA VAL A 41 10.21 -6.84 10.11
C VAL A 41 10.45 -7.11 11.59
N VAL A 42 11.70 -7.01 12.06
CA VAL A 42 12.03 -7.19 13.49
C VAL A 42 11.32 -6.15 14.34
N SER A 43 11.38 -4.88 13.94
CA SER A 43 10.75 -3.77 14.67
C SER A 43 9.22 -3.90 14.68
N ASN A 44 8.60 -4.19 13.53
CA ASN A 44 7.15 -4.42 13.42
C ASN A 44 6.68 -5.62 14.26
N ARG A 45 7.44 -6.72 14.32
CA ARG A 45 7.12 -7.87 15.18
C ARG A 45 7.13 -7.50 16.66
N ARG A 46 8.12 -6.72 17.08
CA ARG A 46 8.22 -6.24 18.45
C ARG A 46 7.05 -5.33 18.81
N ALA A 47 6.72 -4.36 17.96
CA ALA A 47 5.58 -3.47 18.16
C ALA A 47 4.27 -4.25 18.22
N LEU A 48 4.04 -5.16 17.26
CA LEU A 48 2.86 -6.02 17.22
C LEU A 48 2.70 -6.84 18.50
N GLN A 49 3.76 -7.52 18.95
CA GLN A 49 3.71 -8.30 20.18
C GLN A 49 3.38 -7.43 21.40
N GLY A 50 4.02 -6.26 21.51
CA GLY A 50 3.75 -5.34 22.62
C GLY A 50 2.32 -4.82 22.62
N PHE A 51 1.79 -4.39 21.47
CA PHE A 51 0.41 -3.92 21.37
C PHE A 51 -0.61 -5.03 21.61
N GLN A 52 -0.35 -6.25 21.13
CA GLN A 52 -1.20 -7.40 21.44
C GLN A 52 -1.27 -7.70 22.94
N GLN A 53 -0.14 -7.62 23.64
CA GLN A 53 -0.09 -7.87 25.08
C GLN A 53 -0.74 -6.75 25.90
N THR A 54 -0.61 -5.49 25.48
CA THR A 54 -1.05 -4.33 26.28
C THR A 54 -2.44 -3.82 25.93
N LEU A 55 -2.82 -3.89 24.65
CA LEU A 55 -4.07 -3.32 24.13
C LEU A 55 -5.02 -4.39 23.57
N GLY A 56 -4.55 -5.62 23.39
CA GLY A 56 -5.31 -6.72 22.81
C GLY A 56 -5.25 -6.79 21.27
N SER A 57 -5.78 -7.88 20.71
CA SER A 57 -5.65 -8.22 19.29
C SER A 57 -6.50 -7.37 18.35
N LEU A 58 -7.59 -6.78 18.85
CA LEU A 58 -8.52 -5.96 18.06
C LEU A 58 -8.31 -4.45 18.22
N HIS A 59 -7.29 -4.01 18.96
CA HIS A 59 -7.00 -2.59 19.07
C HIS A 59 -6.53 -2.01 17.73
N PRO A 60 -6.93 -0.77 17.34
CA PRO A 60 -6.48 -0.13 16.09
C PRO A 60 -4.97 -0.24 15.85
N PHE A 61 -4.14 0.14 16.82
CA PHE A 61 -2.68 0.04 16.69
C PHE A 61 -2.17 -1.39 16.48
N THR A 62 -2.80 -2.39 17.12
CA THR A 62 -2.45 -3.80 16.87
C THR A 62 -2.74 -4.20 15.42
N LEU A 63 -3.86 -3.75 14.86
CA LEU A 63 -4.23 -4.01 13.46
C LEU A 63 -3.33 -3.24 12.47
N THR A 64 -2.96 -2.00 12.79
CA THR A 64 -1.98 -1.22 12.03
C THR A 64 -0.62 -1.92 12.01
N SER A 65 -0.07 -2.33 13.16
CA SER A 65 1.19 -3.07 13.23
C SER A 65 1.12 -4.41 12.52
N THR A 66 -0.03 -5.09 12.56
CA THR A 66 -0.27 -6.32 11.79
C THR A 66 -0.14 -6.06 10.29
N SER A 67 -0.74 -4.97 9.80
CA SER A 67 -0.68 -4.57 8.39
C SER A 67 0.73 -4.16 7.97
N ASN A 68 1.43 -3.39 8.81
CA ASN A 68 2.80 -2.95 8.54
C ASN A 68 3.80 -4.11 8.52
N LEU A 69 3.64 -5.08 9.43
CA LEU A 69 4.41 -6.32 9.38
C LEU A 69 4.13 -7.11 8.09
N ALA A 70 2.87 -7.20 7.66
CA ALA A 70 2.51 -7.86 6.41
C ALA A 70 3.18 -7.20 5.20
N LEU A 71 3.21 -5.87 5.15
CA LEU A 71 3.87 -5.11 4.09
C LEU A 71 5.39 -5.32 4.09
N ALA A 72 6.04 -5.25 5.25
CA ALA A 72 7.48 -5.49 5.37
C ALA A 72 7.86 -6.92 4.93
N LEU A 73 7.03 -7.92 5.25
CA LEU A 73 7.21 -9.29 4.78
C LEU A 73 7.00 -9.43 3.27
N GLN A 74 6.10 -8.66 2.68
CA GLN A 74 5.90 -8.60 1.24
C GLN A 74 7.16 -8.12 0.52
N HIS A 75 7.82 -7.07 1.03
CA HIS A 75 9.08 -6.57 0.47
C HIS A 75 10.21 -7.61 0.51
N LEU A 76 10.20 -8.52 1.49
CA LEU A 76 11.13 -9.65 1.59
C LEU A 76 10.70 -10.89 0.76
N GLY A 77 9.64 -10.80 -0.04
CA GLY A 77 9.13 -11.94 -0.81
C GLY A 77 8.41 -13.02 0.03
N ARG A 78 8.18 -12.77 1.32
CA ARG A 78 7.53 -13.72 2.26
C ARG A 78 6.01 -13.66 2.15
N TYR A 79 5.49 -13.86 0.95
CA TYR A 79 4.09 -13.63 0.61
C TYR A 79 3.09 -14.51 1.37
N LYS A 80 3.48 -15.74 1.75
CA LYS A 80 2.58 -16.63 2.52
C LYS A 80 2.31 -16.10 3.93
N GLU A 81 3.35 -15.57 4.58
CA GLU A 81 3.21 -14.97 5.91
C GLU A 81 2.50 -13.61 5.84
N SER A 82 2.84 -12.81 4.83
CA SER A 82 2.15 -11.55 4.53
C SER A 82 0.64 -11.78 4.32
N GLU A 83 0.24 -12.77 3.50
CA GLU A 83 -1.18 -13.09 3.28
C GLU A 83 -1.90 -13.44 4.60
N LYS A 84 -1.27 -14.24 5.47
CA LYS A 84 -1.85 -14.61 6.77
C LYS A 84 -2.13 -13.37 7.62
N LEU A 85 -1.18 -12.45 7.70
CA LEU A 85 -1.30 -11.22 8.50
C LEU A 85 -2.28 -10.23 7.87
N SER A 86 -2.27 -10.05 6.54
CA SER A 86 -3.25 -9.19 5.85
C SER A 86 -4.68 -9.69 6.03
N ARG A 87 -4.90 -11.01 6.04
CA ARG A 87 -6.22 -11.59 6.38
C ARG A 87 -6.62 -11.30 7.82
N LEU A 88 -5.68 -11.43 8.77
CA LEU A 88 -5.92 -11.11 10.18
C LEU A 88 -6.30 -9.64 10.35
N ALA A 89 -5.50 -8.72 9.81
CA ALA A 89 -5.76 -7.28 9.84
C ALA A 89 -7.13 -6.95 9.24
N LEU A 90 -7.43 -7.47 8.05
CA LEU A 90 -8.74 -7.26 7.41
C LEU A 90 -9.91 -7.78 8.26
N SER A 91 -9.77 -8.97 8.84
CA SER A 91 -10.83 -9.53 9.70
C SER A 91 -11.05 -8.67 10.95
N GLY A 92 -9.98 -8.20 11.58
CA GLY A 92 -10.06 -7.31 12.74
C GLY A 92 -10.66 -5.95 12.41
N SER A 93 -10.23 -5.31 11.32
CA SER A 93 -10.76 -4.01 10.89
C SER A 93 -12.24 -4.10 10.52
N LYS A 94 -12.69 -5.20 9.90
CA LYS A 94 -14.12 -5.44 9.65
C LYS A 94 -14.93 -5.50 10.94
N ILE A 95 -14.43 -6.20 11.96
CA ILE A 95 -15.10 -6.31 13.26
C ILE A 95 -15.14 -4.96 13.96
N LEU A 96 -14.03 -4.23 13.98
CA LEU A 96 -13.87 -3.03 14.78
C LEU A 96 -14.51 -1.79 14.14
N MET A 97 -14.32 -1.61 12.84
CA MET A 97 -14.63 -0.35 12.14
C MET A 97 -15.72 -0.52 11.07
N GLY A 98 -16.10 -1.76 10.75
CA GLY A 98 -17.07 -2.06 9.69
C GLY A 98 -16.45 -2.18 8.30
N LEU A 99 -17.27 -2.57 7.33
CA LEU A 99 -16.82 -2.97 5.99
C LEU A 99 -16.29 -1.78 5.16
N TYR A 100 -16.93 -0.62 5.29
CA TYR A 100 -16.64 0.58 4.49
C TYR A 100 -15.89 1.64 5.29
N HIS A 101 -15.04 1.25 6.25
CA HIS A 101 -14.10 2.17 6.87
C HIS A 101 -12.81 2.25 6.05
N VAL A 102 -12.15 3.42 6.00
CA VAL A 102 -10.93 3.66 5.20
C VAL A 102 -9.84 2.63 5.52
N ASP A 103 -9.64 2.31 6.80
CA ASP A 103 -8.63 1.32 7.23
C ASP A 103 -9.00 -0.12 6.83
N THR A 104 -10.29 -0.45 6.83
CA THR A 104 -10.77 -1.75 6.34
C THR A 104 -10.55 -1.87 4.83
N LEU A 105 -10.84 -0.82 4.08
CA LEU A 105 -10.61 -0.77 2.63
C LEU A 105 -9.11 -0.83 2.30
N THR A 106 -8.27 -0.16 3.08
CA THR A 106 -6.81 -0.23 2.97
C THR A 106 -6.31 -1.65 3.23
N SER A 107 -6.82 -2.31 4.28
CA SER A 107 -6.51 -3.71 4.58
C SER A 107 -6.97 -4.66 3.46
N MET A 108 -8.11 -4.40 2.81
CA MET A 108 -8.56 -5.15 1.63
C MET A 108 -7.60 -4.98 0.47
N SER A 109 -7.17 -3.75 0.16
CA SER A 109 -6.20 -3.48 -0.92
C SER A 109 -4.85 -4.15 -0.67
N ASN A 110 -4.35 -4.12 0.57
CA ASN A 110 -3.11 -4.80 0.95
C ASN A 110 -3.22 -6.32 0.77
N LEU A 111 -4.35 -6.90 1.19
CA LEU A 111 -4.62 -8.33 0.97
C LEU A 111 -4.72 -8.65 -0.53
N ALA A 112 -5.34 -7.79 -1.33
CA ALA A 112 -5.44 -7.99 -2.78
C ALA A 112 -4.05 -8.01 -3.44
N LEU A 113 -3.16 -7.10 -3.04
CA LEU A 113 -1.79 -7.03 -3.56
C LEU A 113 -0.98 -8.29 -3.25
N VAL A 114 -1.00 -8.78 -2.01
CA VAL A 114 -0.27 -10.03 -1.69
C VAL A 114 -0.89 -11.25 -2.38
N LEU A 115 -2.21 -11.27 -2.58
CA LEU A 115 -2.88 -12.33 -3.34
C LEU A 115 -2.45 -12.31 -4.81
N GLN A 116 -2.29 -11.12 -5.41
CA GLN A 116 -1.75 -10.98 -6.76
C GLN A 116 -0.33 -11.55 -6.85
N LEU A 117 0.56 -11.17 -5.92
CA LEU A 117 1.94 -11.68 -5.85
C LEU A 117 2.00 -13.20 -5.62
N ARG A 118 0.94 -13.77 -5.04
CA ARG A 118 0.73 -15.22 -4.87
C ARG A 118 0.11 -15.92 -6.09
N GLY A 119 -0.21 -15.20 -7.16
CA GLY A 119 -0.90 -15.72 -8.35
C GLY A 119 -2.40 -15.98 -8.15
N LYS A 120 -2.99 -15.53 -7.03
CA LYS A 120 -4.42 -15.71 -6.71
C LYS A 120 -5.27 -14.58 -7.32
N TYR A 121 -5.14 -14.38 -8.64
CA TYR A 121 -5.69 -13.22 -9.35
C TYR A 121 -7.21 -13.05 -9.22
N LYS A 122 -8.00 -14.14 -9.21
CA LYS A 122 -9.46 -14.06 -9.02
C LYS A 122 -9.86 -13.46 -7.67
N GLN A 123 -9.14 -13.82 -6.59
CA GLN A 123 -9.40 -13.27 -5.26
C GLN A 123 -8.91 -11.82 -5.15
N ALA A 124 -7.73 -11.54 -5.72
CA ALA A 124 -7.19 -10.17 -5.79
C ALA A 124 -8.16 -9.23 -6.51
N MET A 125 -8.65 -9.62 -7.69
CA MET A 125 -9.61 -8.84 -8.48
C MET A 125 -10.87 -8.48 -7.68
N ARG A 126 -11.46 -9.46 -7.00
CA ARG A 126 -12.66 -9.23 -6.17
C ARG A 126 -12.39 -8.20 -5.07
N LEU A 127 -11.27 -8.34 -4.35
CA LEU A 127 -10.94 -7.44 -3.24
C LEU A 127 -10.58 -6.05 -3.74
N THR A 128 -9.81 -5.93 -4.82
CA THR A 128 -9.47 -4.64 -5.44
C THR A 128 -10.71 -3.90 -5.90
N GLN A 129 -11.68 -4.58 -6.54
CA GLN A 129 -12.92 -3.93 -6.95
C GLN A 129 -13.75 -3.46 -5.75
N GLN A 130 -13.84 -4.28 -4.70
CA GLN A 130 -14.56 -3.94 -3.48
C GLN A 130 -13.92 -2.73 -2.77
N SER A 131 -12.60 -2.72 -2.60
CA SER A 131 -11.90 -1.62 -1.94
C SER A 131 -11.95 -0.34 -2.78
N LEU A 132 -11.77 -0.45 -4.10
CA LEU A 132 -11.86 0.68 -5.02
C LEU A 132 -13.25 1.34 -4.98
N ASN A 133 -14.33 0.54 -5.05
CA ASN A 133 -15.69 1.08 -4.97
C ASN A 133 -15.91 1.80 -3.63
N GLY A 134 -15.42 1.24 -2.52
CA GLY A 134 -15.50 1.89 -1.21
C GLY A 134 -14.73 3.22 -1.16
N PHE A 135 -13.48 3.25 -1.65
CA PHE A 135 -12.69 4.49 -1.69
C PHE A 135 -13.33 5.54 -2.60
N TYR A 136 -13.86 5.13 -3.75
CA TYR A 136 -14.54 6.02 -4.68
C TYR A 136 -15.75 6.69 -4.02
N SER A 137 -16.60 5.92 -3.34
CA SER A 137 -17.78 6.45 -2.66
C SER A 137 -17.46 7.36 -1.47
N MET A 138 -16.37 7.10 -0.75
CA MET A 138 -16.04 7.84 0.47
C MET A 138 -15.15 9.06 0.26
N LEU A 139 -14.17 8.93 -0.63
CA LEU A 139 -13.08 9.89 -0.77
C LEU A 139 -13.11 10.59 -2.13
N GLY A 140 -13.92 10.10 -3.05
CA GLY A 140 -14.03 10.62 -4.41
C GLY A 140 -13.02 10.01 -5.38
N LYS A 141 -13.14 10.42 -6.64
CA LYS A 141 -12.42 9.86 -7.79
C LYS A 141 -10.90 10.09 -7.74
N TYR A 142 -10.47 11.27 -7.30
CA TYR A 142 -9.08 11.70 -7.38
C TYR A 142 -8.30 11.55 -6.08
N HIS A 143 -8.94 11.05 -5.01
CA HIS A 143 -8.22 10.79 -3.78
C HIS A 143 -7.06 9.78 -4.00
N PRO A 144 -5.88 9.97 -3.39
CA PRO A 144 -4.71 9.10 -3.58
C PRO A 144 -4.99 7.60 -3.39
N SER A 145 -5.84 7.24 -2.41
CA SER A 145 -6.27 5.84 -2.19
C SER A 145 -7.12 5.29 -3.33
N THR A 146 -8.02 6.10 -3.91
CA THR A 146 -8.83 5.72 -5.07
C THR A 146 -7.92 5.53 -6.29
N LEU A 147 -7.01 6.47 -6.56
CA LEU A 147 -6.05 6.38 -7.67
C LEU A 147 -5.13 5.15 -7.53
N THR A 148 -4.73 4.80 -6.31
CA THR A 148 -3.97 3.58 -6.03
C THR A 148 -4.80 2.32 -6.30
N GLY A 149 -6.08 2.31 -5.91
CA GLY A 149 -7.02 1.23 -6.26
C GLY A 149 -7.20 1.05 -7.77
N ILE A 150 -7.31 2.15 -8.52
CA ILE A 150 -7.40 2.16 -9.99
C ILE A 150 -6.14 1.53 -10.60
N SER A 151 -4.95 1.94 -10.15
CA SER A 151 -3.68 1.40 -10.65
C SER A 151 -3.55 -0.11 -10.37
N ASN A 152 -3.96 -0.56 -9.18
CA ASN A 152 -3.98 -1.99 -8.82
C ASN A 152 -4.96 -2.78 -9.71
N LEU A 153 -6.14 -2.22 -10.00
CA LEU A 153 -7.11 -2.84 -10.90
C LEU A 153 -6.55 -2.98 -12.32
N ALA A 154 -5.94 -1.92 -12.83
CA ALA A 154 -5.28 -1.92 -14.14
C ALA A 154 -4.20 -2.99 -14.24
N MET A 155 -3.33 -3.12 -13.22
CA MET A 155 -2.33 -4.19 -13.17
C MET A 155 -2.95 -5.59 -13.23
N LEU A 156 -4.06 -5.83 -12.51
CA LEU A 156 -4.76 -7.11 -12.55
C LEU A 156 -5.39 -7.41 -13.92
N LEU A 157 -5.87 -6.37 -14.62
CA LEU A 157 -6.40 -6.50 -15.98
C LEU A 157 -5.31 -6.87 -16.99
N GLN A 158 -4.08 -6.36 -16.84
CA GLN A 158 -2.94 -6.76 -17.67
C GLN A 158 -2.65 -8.26 -17.54
N TYR A 159 -2.70 -8.82 -16.33
CA TYR A 159 -2.55 -10.26 -16.13
C TYR A 159 -3.67 -11.10 -16.76
N GLN A 160 -4.83 -10.50 -17.04
CA GLN A 160 -5.93 -11.14 -17.75
C GLN A 160 -5.88 -10.91 -19.27
N GLY A 161 -4.85 -10.22 -19.78
CA GLY A 161 -4.74 -9.85 -21.19
C GLY A 161 -5.67 -8.72 -21.64
N LYS A 162 -6.30 -8.02 -20.69
CA LYS A 162 -7.23 -6.90 -20.96
C LYS A 162 -6.47 -5.58 -21.01
N TYR A 163 -5.62 -5.42 -22.01
CA TYR A 163 -4.65 -4.33 -22.08
C TYR A 163 -5.30 -2.97 -22.34
N GLU A 164 -6.36 -2.92 -23.13
CA GLU A 164 -7.11 -1.69 -23.44
C GLU A 164 -7.84 -1.15 -22.19
N GLU A 165 -8.51 -2.04 -21.44
CA GLU A 165 -9.16 -1.67 -20.17
C GLU A 165 -8.12 -1.19 -19.14
N SER A 166 -6.97 -1.88 -19.06
CA SER A 166 -5.87 -1.45 -18.19
C SER A 166 -5.34 -0.07 -18.58
N GLU A 167 -5.10 0.16 -19.87
CA GLU A 167 -4.53 1.42 -20.35
C GLU A 167 -5.43 2.61 -20.03
N ALA A 168 -6.74 2.48 -20.27
CA ALA A 168 -7.70 3.52 -19.94
C ALA A 168 -7.65 3.89 -18.45
N LEU A 169 -7.56 2.89 -17.58
CA LEU A 169 -7.42 3.10 -16.13
C LEU A 169 -6.07 3.71 -15.74
N GLN A 170 -4.97 3.33 -16.41
CA GLN A 170 -3.66 3.93 -16.14
C GLN A 170 -3.59 5.40 -16.57
N TRP A 171 -4.20 5.76 -17.70
CA TRP A 171 -4.37 7.17 -18.07
C TRP A 171 -5.18 7.92 -17.03
N GLN A 172 -6.34 7.39 -16.62
CA GLN A 172 -7.14 8.02 -15.56
C GLN A 172 -6.35 8.21 -14.25
N CYS A 173 -5.56 7.21 -13.85
CA CYS A 173 -4.71 7.29 -12.66
C CYS A 173 -3.63 8.36 -12.81
N LEU A 174 -2.97 8.42 -13.97
CA LEU A 174 -1.93 9.39 -14.26
C LEU A 174 -2.46 10.82 -14.24
N GLU A 175 -3.56 11.11 -14.95
CA GLU A 175 -4.15 12.45 -14.98
C GLU A 175 -4.55 12.90 -13.57
N GLY A 176 -5.22 12.04 -12.80
CA GLY A 176 -5.60 12.37 -11.43
C GLY A 176 -4.40 12.65 -10.51
N ARG A 177 -3.29 11.93 -10.68
CA ARG A 177 -2.06 12.18 -9.90
C ARG A 177 -1.33 13.45 -10.36
N ILE A 178 -1.36 13.78 -11.64
CA ILE A 178 -0.81 15.04 -12.15
C ILE A 178 -1.59 16.21 -11.55
N GLU A 179 -2.92 16.16 -11.55
CA GLU A 179 -3.78 17.22 -11.01
C GLU A 179 -3.56 17.43 -9.50
N GLU A 180 -3.50 16.34 -8.72
CA GLU A 180 -3.42 16.41 -7.26
C GLU A 180 -1.99 16.64 -6.73
N LEU A 181 -0.98 16.07 -7.39
CA LEU A 181 0.39 15.98 -6.85
C LEU A 181 1.45 16.59 -7.77
N GLY A 182 1.09 16.89 -9.01
CA GLY A 182 2.02 17.31 -10.05
C GLY A 182 2.81 16.16 -10.68
N TRP A 183 3.53 16.50 -11.76
CA TRP A 183 4.29 15.54 -12.57
C TRP A 183 5.43 14.85 -11.82
N TYR A 184 6.11 15.57 -10.94
CA TYR A 184 7.34 15.10 -10.29
C TYR A 184 7.12 14.35 -8.98
N HIS A 185 5.87 14.19 -8.55
CA HIS A 185 5.59 13.41 -7.36
C HIS A 185 5.92 11.93 -7.60
N PRO A 186 6.56 11.23 -6.64
CA PRO A 186 6.94 9.81 -6.80
C PRO A 186 5.80 8.91 -7.27
N SER A 187 4.58 9.10 -6.74
CA SER A 187 3.38 8.36 -7.18
C SER A 187 3.02 8.62 -8.64
N THR A 188 3.17 9.86 -9.14
CA THR A 188 2.91 10.19 -10.54
C THR A 188 3.91 9.49 -11.45
N LEU A 189 5.19 9.50 -11.07
CA LEU A 189 6.26 8.80 -11.80
C LEU A 189 6.03 7.28 -11.86
N ILE A 190 5.51 6.68 -10.78
CA ILE A 190 5.11 5.25 -10.79
C ILE A 190 3.99 5.00 -11.81
N SER A 191 2.99 5.89 -11.90
CA SER A 191 1.92 5.77 -12.90
C SER A 191 2.46 5.92 -14.33
N VAL A 192 3.38 6.86 -14.57
CA VAL A 192 4.07 7.02 -15.86
C VAL A 192 4.77 5.71 -16.24
N ASN A 193 5.59 5.15 -15.35
CA ASN A 193 6.31 3.90 -15.61
C ASN A 193 5.36 2.73 -15.94
N THR A 194 4.24 2.66 -15.23
CA THR A 194 3.25 1.59 -15.45
C THR A 194 2.55 1.77 -16.78
N LEU A 195 2.18 3.00 -17.16
CA LEU A 195 1.58 3.31 -18.45
C LEU A 195 2.56 3.07 -19.61
N VAL A 196 3.82 3.50 -19.48
CA VAL A 196 4.89 3.24 -20.45
C VAL A 196 5.03 1.74 -20.71
N SER A 197 5.01 0.92 -19.66
CA SER A 197 5.10 -0.54 -19.77
C SER A 197 3.94 -1.13 -20.59
N VAL A 198 2.72 -0.64 -20.37
CA VAL A 198 1.52 -1.06 -21.12
C VAL A 198 1.60 -0.63 -22.58
N LEU A 199 1.93 0.64 -22.86
CA LEU A 199 2.01 1.15 -24.22
C LEU A 199 3.11 0.46 -25.04
N ARG A 200 4.27 0.19 -24.43
CA ARG A 200 5.34 -0.58 -25.06
C ARG A 200 4.92 -2.00 -25.40
N TYR A 201 4.22 -2.68 -24.47
CA TYR A 201 3.72 -4.03 -24.72
C TYR A 201 2.73 -4.08 -25.89
N GLN A 202 1.89 -3.06 -26.03
CA GLN A 202 0.94 -2.94 -27.14
C GLN A 202 1.56 -2.39 -28.45
N GLY A 203 2.82 -1.95 -28.44
CA GLY A 203 3.44 -1.30 -29.61
C GLY A 203 2.87 0.08 -29.95
N LYS A 204 2.24 0.76 -28.98
CA LYS A 204 1.64 2.09 -29.13
C LYS A 204 2.68 3.21 -29.02
N TRP A 205 3.60 3.25 -29.99
CA TRP A 205 4.71 4.20 -30.01
C TRP A 205 4.28 5.67 -30.11
N LYS A 206 3.16 5.94 -30.78
CA LYS A 206 2.61 7.29 -30.91
C LYS A 206 2.17 7.85 -29.56
N ASP A 207 1.41 7.07 -28.79
CA ASP A 207 0.89 7.49 -27.48
C ASP A 207 2.04 7.60 -26.46
N LEU A 208 3.06 6.73 -26.58
CA LEU A 208 4.28 6.83 -25.81
C LEU A 208 5.03 8.14 -26.09
N GLY A 209 5.16 8.52 -27.37
CA GLY A 209 5.76 9.80 -27.78
C GLY A 209 5.02 11.01 -27.21
N GLN A 210 3.68 10.98 -27.23
CA GLN A 210 2.84 12.03 -26.64
C GLN A 210 3.05 12.12 -25.12
N LEU A 211 3.12 10.99 -24.43
CA LEU A 211 3.39 10.94 -22.99
C LEU A 211 4.75 11.56 -22.64
N TYR A 212 5.80 11.22 -23.40
CA TYR A 212 7.13 11.80 -23.21
C TYR A 212 7.15 13.30 -23.48
N GLN A 213 6.47 13.75 -24.54
CA GLN A 213 6.39 15.18 -24.85
C GLN A 213 5.72 15.95 -23.69
N ARG A 214 4.58 15.46 -23.18
CA ARG A 214 3.90 16.08 -22.03
C ARG A 214 4.77 16.14 -20.78
N TYR A 215 5.55 15.09 -20.54
CA TYR A 215 6.49 15.04 -19.41
C TYR A 215 7.61 16.10 -19.54
N GLU A 216 8.19 16.26 -20.73
CA GLU A 216 9.23 17.27 -20.96
C GLU A 216 8.68 18.70 -20.91
N GLU A 217 7.47 18.94 -21.43
CA GLU A 217 6.79 20.24 -21.34
C GLU A 217 6.54 20.65 -19.88
N ALA A 218 6.25 19.69 -19.00
CA ALA A 218 6.08 19.94 -17.58
C ALA A 218 7.41 20.21 -16.83
N ARG A 219 8.58 20.08 -17.49
CA ARG A 219 9.91 20.26 -16.87
C ARG A 219 10.44 21.69 -16.95
N VAL A 220 9.76 22.54 -17.71
CA VAL A 220 10.08 23.95 -17.93
C VAL A 220 9.33 24.81 -16.92
#